data_AF-A0A5E5Q959-F1
#
_entry.id   AF-A0A5E5Q959-F1
#
_cell.length_a   1.000
_cell.length_b   1.000
_cell.length_c   1.000
_cell.angle_alpha   90.00
_cell.angle_beta   90.00
_cell.angle_gamma   90.00
#
_symmetry.space_group_name_H-M   'P 1'
#
loop_
_entity.id
_entity.type
_entity.pdbx_description
1 polymer ?
#
loop_
_entity_poly.entity_id
_entity_poly.type
_entity_poly.pdbx_seq_one_letter_code
_entity_poly.pdbx_strand_id
1 'polypeptide(L)'
;MTKQINALFAVLIMVLLMIATRGHDNWLSSFLHLPDFTIPALFIAGVYFRKFWAVFTLILSSVAIDNYVIVHQGVSANCITPAYSLVPLTYYGIFWISKAISTLAIDNNSVKNAFVIITATCTQWFAVTSSYYFFTATYSKTGWGDFPAYIAKWSIIEIPTALYWMVAVIIVFTLAPRINPALKLQKSA
;
A
#
# COMPACT_ATOMS: atom_id res chain seq x y z
N MET A 1 23.50 -14.24 7.21
CA MET A 1 22.53 -15.23 6.70
C MET A 1 21.16 -15.11 7.37
N THR A 2 21.05 -15.25 8.70
CA THR A 2 19.76 -15.21 9.45
C THR A 2 18.93 -13.93 9.22
N LYS A 3 19.58 -12.74 9.18
CA LYS A 3 18.87 -11.47 8.91
C LYS A 3 18.25 -11.40 7.50
N GLN A 4 18.90 -12.01 6.50
CA GLN A 4 18.36 -12.06 5.13
C GLN A 4 17.20 -13.05 5.04
N ILE A 5 17.31 -14.20 5.71
CA ILE A 5 16.23 -15.20 5.78
C ILE A 5 14.98 -14.60 6.44
N ASN A 6 15.13 -13.90 7.57
CA ASN A 6 14.00 -13.22 8.22
C ASN A 6 13.36 -12.17 7.32
N ALA A 7 14.16 -11.48 6.50
CA ALA A 7 13.64 -10.51 5.56
C ALA A 7 12.87 -11.15 4.40
N LEU A 8 13.38 -12.26 3.85
CA LEU A 8 12.68 -13.07 2.86
C LEU A 8 11.33 -13.56 3.41
N PHE A 9 11.30 -14.11 4.61
CA PHE A 9 10.07 -14.57 5.26
C PHE A 9 9.06 -13.43 5.48
N ALA A 10 9.53 -12.27 5.95
CA ALA A 10 8.65 -11.13 6.16
C ALA A 10 8.08 -10.58 4.83
N VAL A 11 8.89 -10.50 3.77
CA VAL A 11 8.40 -10.12 2.44
C VAL A 11 7.40 -11.13 1.91
N LEU A 12 7.65 -12.43 2.09
CA LEU A 12 6.72 -13.49 1.69
C LEU A 12 5.37 -13.34 2.41
N ILE A 13 5.37 -13.10 3.72
CA ILE A 13 4.15 -12.87 4.50
C ILE A 13 3.39 -11.64 3.95
N MET A 14 4.09 -10.54 3.66
CA MET A 14 3.46 -9.35 3.08
C MET A 14 2.85 -9.63 1.70
N VAL A 15 3.51 -10.41 0.85
CA VAL A 15 2.96 -10.83 -0.46
C VAL A 15 1.72 -11.71 -0.27
N LEU A 16 1.72 -12.65 0.67
CA LEU A 16 0.53 -13.46 0.98
C LEU A 16 -0.64 -12.60 1.49
N LEU A 17 -0.37 -11.59 2.32
CA LEU A 17 -1.38 -10.63 2.75
C LEU A 17 -1.93 -9.83 1.56
N MET A 18 -1.08 -9.36 0.65
CA MET A 18 -1.52 -8.68 -0.57
C MET A 18 -2.40 -9.58 -1.43
N ILE A 19 -2.04 -10.86 -1.62
CA ILE A 19 -2.88 -11.81 -2.36
C ILE A 19 -4.25 -11.94 -1.68
N ALA A 20 -4.29 -12.02 -0.34
CA ALA A 20 -5.53 -12.19 0.42
C ALA A 20 -6.45 -10.97 0.34
N THR A 21 -5.91 -9.74 0.30
CA THR A 21 -6.70 -8.52 0.44
C THR A 21 -6.91 -7.71 -0.85
N ARG A 22 -6.08 -7.90 -1.87
CA ARG A 22 -6.15 -7.11 -3.11
C ARG A 22 -7.05 -7.73 -4.18
N GLY A 23 -7.23 -9.05 -4.19
CA GLY A 23 -8.10 -9.69 -5.19
C GLY A 23 -9.58 -9.44 -4.87
N HIS A 24 -10.25 -8.73 -5.77
CA HIS A 24 -11.61 -8.23 -5.56
C HIS A 24 -12.66 -9.36 -5.44
N ASP A 25 -12.40 -10.53 -6.05
CA ASP A 25 -13.29 -11.71 -6.03
C ASP A 25 -12.58 -12.96 -5.48
N ASN A 26 -11.92 -12.81 -4.35
CA ASN A 26 -11.25 -13.91 -3.66
C ASN A 26 -12.21 -14.69 -2.77
N TRP A 27 -11.88 -15.96 -2.46
CA TRP A 27 -12.62 -16.76 -1.47
C TRP A 27 -12.80 -16.03 -0.12
N LEU A 28 -11.89 -15.11 0.20
CA LEU A 28 -11.93 -14.30 1.42
C LEU A 28 -12.89 -13.10 1.31
N SER A 29 -13.04 -12.48 0.13
CA SER A 29 -13.89 -11.28 -0.02
C SER A 29 -15.37 -11.60 0.20
N SER A 30 -15.80 -12.84 -0.07
CA SER A 30 -17.15 -13.32 0.26
C SER A 30 -17.46 -13.35 1.77
N PHE A 31 -16.45 -13.46 2.63
CA PHE A 31 -16.62 -13.51 4.10
C PHE A 31 -16.17 -12.23 4.80
N LEU A 32 -15.15 -11.56 4.26
CA LEU A 32 -14.47 -10.43 4.90
C LEU A 32 -13.87 -9.52 3.82
N HIS A 33 -14.47 -8.35 3.64
CA HIS A 33 -13.97 -7.30 2.74
C HIS A 33 -12.80 -6.56 3.40
N LEU A 34 -11.60 -7.14 3.30
CA LEU A 34 -10.38 -6.48 3.77
C LEU A 34 -9.86 -5.51 2.70
N PRO A 35 -9.44 -4.29 3.10
CA PRO A 35 -8.80 -3.38 2.16
C PRO A 35 -7.38 -3.85 1.78
N ASP A 36 -6.86 -3.33 0.66
CA ASP A 36 -5.53 -3.67 0.15
C ASP A 36 -4.40 -3.38 1.15
N PHE A 37 -3.48 -4.34 1.31
CA PHE A 37 -2.33 -4.26 2.21
C PHE A 37 -1.06 -3.67 1.56
N THR A 38 -1.10 -3.33 0.27
CA THR A 38 0.08 -2.91 -0.50
C THR A 38 0.77 -1.66 0.08
N ILE A 39 0.02 -0.59 0.39
CA ILE A 39 0.60 0.65 0.97
C ILE A 39 1.28 0.38 2.32
N PRO A 40 0.64 -0.31 3.29
CA PRO A 40 1.30 -0.73 4.52
C PRO A 40 2.58 -1.52 4.30
N ALA A 41 2.57 -2.49 3.39
CA ALA A 41 3.75 -3.28 3.06
C ALA A 41 4.91 -2.40 2.55
N LEU A 42 4.61 -1.37 1.75
CA LEU A 42 5.61 -0.41 1.25
C LEU A 42 6.19 0.48 2.38
N PHE A 43 5.37 0.91 3.35
CA PHE A 43 5.87 1.61 4.53
C PHE A 43 6.79 0.73 5.37
N ILE A 44 6.40 -0.52 5.63
CA ILE A 44 7.25 -1.47 6.37
C ILE A 44 8.55 -1.71 5.58
N ALA A 45 8.46 -1.90 4.27
CA ALA A 45 9.60 -2.05 3.35
C ALA A 45 10.62 -0.91 3.50
N GLY A 46 10.20 0.36 3.42
CA GLY A 46 11.14 1.47 3.48
C GLY A 46 11.58 1.86 4.89
N VAL A 47 10.76 1.64 5.93
CA VAL A 47 11.18 1.90 7.33
C VAL A 47 12.24 0.89 7.78
N TYR A 48 11.96 -0.42 7.63
CA TYR A 48 12.73 -1.48 8.27
C TYR A 48 13.70 -2.22 7.35
N PHE A 49 13.34 -2.43 6.08
CA PHE A 49 14.18 -3.21 5.15
C PHE A 49 15.15 -2.33 4.38
N ARG A 50 14.68 -1.20 3.83
CA ARG A 50 15.48 -0.23 3.05
C ARG A 50 16.20 -0.82 1.84
N LYS A 51 15.75 -1.98 1.34
CA LYS A 51 16.34 -2.71 0.21
C LYS A 51 15.46 -2.59 -1.04
N PHE A 52 16.10 -2.28 -2.17
CA PHE A 52 15.41 -2.17 -3.46
C PHE A 52 14.70 -3.46 -3.87
N TRP A 53 15.32 -4.62 -3.66
CA TRP A 53 14.69 -5.90 -4.00
C TRP A 53 13.34 -6.13 -3.27
N ALA A 54 13.20 -5.67 -2.02
CA ALA A 54 11.94 -5.82 -1.28
C ALA A 54 10.81 -4.99 -1.92
N VAL A 55 11.06 -3.71 -2.23
CA VAL A 55 10.05 -2.85 -2.89
C VAL A 55 9.71 -3.34 -4.29
N PHE A 56 10.69 -3.76 -5.08
CA PHE A 56 10.43 -4.31 -6.41
C PHE A 56 9.59 -5.59 -6.34
N THR A 57 9.85 -6.46 -5.36
CA THR A 57 9.04 -7.67 -5.17
C THR A 57 7.59 -7.32 -4.85
N LEU A 58 7.35 -6.36 -3.96
CA LEU A 58 5.99 -5.93 -3.60
C LEU A 58 5.25 -5.29 -4.79
N ILE A 59 5.91 -4.39 -5.52
CA ILE A 59 5.32 -3.72 -6.70
C ILE A 59 5.03 -4.72 -7.83
N LEU A 60 5.97 -5.63 -8.13
CA LEU A 60 5.73 -6.65 -9.14
C LEU A 60 4.61 -7.60 -8.71
N SER A 61 4.53 -7.92 -7.41
CA SER A 61 3.43 -8.73 -6.87
C SER A 61 2.08 -8.03 -7.03
N SER A 62 1.97 -6.72 -6.76
CA SER A 62 0.70 -6.01 -6.95
C SER A 62 0.25 -6.03 -8.41
N VAL A 63 1.18 -5.82 -9.35
CA VAL A 63 0.87 -5.87 -10.79
C VAL A 63 0.48 -7.29 -11.22
N ALA A 64 1.18 -8.31 -10.72
CA ALA A 64 0.87 -9.70 -11.02
C ALA A 64 -0.52 -10.11 -10.49
N ILE A 65 -0.88 -9.68 -9.27
CA ILE A 65 -2.21 -9.94 -8.68
C ILE A 65 -3.30 -9.29 -9.54
N ASP A 66 -3.14 -8.03 -9.92
CA ASP A 66 -4.13 -7.32 -10.74
C ASP A 66 -4.36 -8.01 -12.09
N ASN A 67 -3.28 -8.42 -12.78
CA ASN A 67 -3.38 -9.13 -14.05
C ASN A 67 -4.00 -10.52 -13.88
N TYR A 68 -3.68 -11.23 -12.81
CA TYR A 68 -4.26 -12.55 -12.53
C TYR A 68 -5.77 -12.45 -12.38
N VAL A 69 -6.26 -11.49 -11.59
CA VAL A 69 -7.68 -11.25 -11.34
C VAL A 69 -8.42 -10.88 -12.62
N ILE A 70 -7.84 -10.04 -13.47
CA ILE A 70 -8.44 -9.67 -14.77
C ILE A 70 -8.54 -10.89 -15.69
N VAL A 71 -7.46 -11.66 -15.84
CA VAL A 71 -7.39 -12.77 -16.81
C VAL A 71 -8.20 -13.99 -16.35
N HIS A 72 -8.19 -14.30 -15.05
CA HIS A 72 -8.72 -15.58 -14.53
C HIS A 72 -10.02 -15.43 -13.73
N GLN A 73 -10.31 -14.25 -13.14
CA GLN A 73 -11.55 -14.02 -12.39
C GLN A 73 -12.57 -13.19 -13.18
N GLY A 74 -12.23 -12.74 -14.39
CA GLY A 74 -13.15 -12.02 -15.27
C GLY A 74 -13.48 -10.61 -14.80
N VAL A 75 -12.68 -10.05 -13.89
CA VAL A 75 -12.82 -8.66 -13.43
C VAL A 75 -12.55 -7.71 -14.59
N SER A 76 -13.39 -6.67 -14.69
CA SER A 76 -13.28 -5.67 -15.74
C SER A 76 -11.89 -5.00 -15.77
N ALA A 77 -11.29 -4.93 -16.96
CA ALA A 77 -10.03 -4.24 -17.20
C ALA A 77 -10.17 -2.70 -17.25
N ASN A 78 -11.29 -2.13 -16.76
CA ASN A 78 -11.54 -0.68 -16.77
C ASN A 78 -10.43 0.14 -16.09
N CYS A 79 -9.74 -0.43 -15.09
CA CYS A 79 -8.64 0.23 -14.38
C CYS A 79 -7.29 0.13 -15.13
N ILE A 80 -7.18 -0.72 -16.16
CA ILE A 80 -5.98 -0.85 -16.99
C ILE A 80 -6.05 0.20 -18.10
N THR A 81 -5.57 1.39 -17.76
CA THR A 81 -5.37 2.50 -18.70
C THR A 81 -3.87 2.84 -18.75
N PRO A 82 -3.41 3.71 -19.69
CA PRO A 82 -2.03 4.20 -19.64
C PRO A 82 -1.61 4.79 -18.28
N ALA A 83 -2.57 5.32 -17.50
CA ALA A 83 -2.36 5.80 -16.14
C ALA A 83 -1.90 4.72 -15.16
N TYR A 84 -2.16 3.44 -15.42
CA TYR A 84 -1.77 2.35 -14.53
C TYR A 84 -0.25 2.32 -14.29
N SER A 85 0.55 2.80 -15.25
CA SER A 85 2.00 2.97 -15.10
C SER A 85 2.42 3.90 -13.94
N LEU A 86 1.56 4.83 -13.52
CA LEU A 86 1.80 5.70 -12.35
C LEU A 86 1.65 4.97 -11.03
N VAL A 87 0.95 3.83 -10.99
CA VAL A 87 0.75 3.07 -9.74
C VAL A 87 2.11 2.53 -9.23
N PRO A 88 2.91 1.76 -10.02
CA PRO A 88 4.26 1.39 -9.63
C PRO A 88 5.15 2.57 -9.22
N LEU A 89 5.08 3.68 -9.96
CA LEU A 89 5.91 4.86 -9.69
C LEU A 89 5.58 5.48 -8.33
N THR A 90 4.29 5.65 -8.03
CA THR A 90 3.84 6.25 -6.77
C THR A 90 4.04 5.31 -5.59
N TYR A 91 3.93 3.99 -5.78
CA TYR A 91 4.32 2.98 -4.79
C TYR A 91 5.81 3.05 -4.44
N TYR A 92 6.67 3.21 -5.45
CA TYR A 92 8.08 3.46 -5.22
C TYR A 92 8.32 4.76 -4.45
N GLY A 93 7.52 5.81 -4.71
CA GLY A 93 7.50 7.05 -3.94
C GLY A 93 7.19 6.84 -2.46
N ILE A 94 6.16 6.05 -2.13
CA ILE A 94 5.82 5.68 -0.74
C ILE A 94 7.00 4.99 -0.06
N PHE A 95 7.61 3.99 -0.73
CA PHE A 95 8.79 3.31 -0.21
C PHE A 95 9.91 4.31 0.09
N TRP A 96 10.21 5.23 -0.83
CA TRP A 96 11.27 6.22 -0.63
C TRP A 96 10.99 7.17 0.52
N ILE A 97 9.79 7.74 0.59
CA ILE A 97 9.39 8.66 1.66
C ILE A 97 9.42 7.96 3.01
N SER A 98 8.99 6.70 3.07
CA SER A 98 8.98 5.93 4.32
C SER A 98 10.38 5.70 4.93
N LYS A 99 11.47 5.81 4.14
CA LYS A 99 12.85 5.76 4.67
C LYS A 99 13.16 6.92 5.63
N ALA A 100 12.44 8.03 5.53
CA ALA A 100 12.56 9.18 6.43
C ALA A 100 11.96 8.90 7.83
N ILE A 101 11.13 7.87 7.96
CA ILE A 101 10.54 7.44 9.23
C ILE A 101 11.54 6.53 9.96
N SER A 102 11.74 6.81 11.25
CA SER A 102 12.70 6.08 12.09
C SER A 102 12.13 4.73 12.55
N THR A 103 10.86 4.69 12.92
CA THR A 103 10.13 3.55 13.46
C THR A 103 8.63 3.74 13.23
N LEU A 104 7.91 2.64 13.05
CA LEU A 104 6.44 2.62 13.05
C LEU A 104 5.85 2.46 14.45
N ALA A 105 6.68 2.16 15.47
CA ALA A 105 6.24 2.11 16.86
C ALA A 105 6.01 3.53 17.41
N ILE A 106 5.06 3.66 18.34
CA ILE A 106 4.77 4.95 18.99
C ILE A 106 5.98 5.40 19.83
N ASP A 107 6.59 6.52 19.41
CA ASP A 107 7.70 7.23 20.05
C ASP A 107 7.47 8.75 20.07
N ASN A 108 8.49 9.55 20.45
CA ASN A 108 8.42 11.01 20.47
C ASN A 108 8.19 11.65 19.08
N ASN A 109 8.45 10.92 17.98
CA ASN A 109 8.26 11.39 16.61
C ASN A 109 6.91 10.92 16.02
N SER A 110 6.04 10.29 16.80
CA SER A 110 4.79 9.70 16.29
C SER A 110 3.92 10.68 15.51
N VAL A 111 3.82 11.94 15.97
CA VAL A 111 3.04 12.98 15.27
C VAL A 111 3.64 13.28 13.89
N LYS A 112 4.96 13.43 13.81
CA LYS A 112 5.68 13.62 12.54
C LYS A 112 5.51 12.41 11.63
N ASN A 113 5.67 11.19 12.16
CA ASN A 113 5.57 9.96 11.39
C ASN A 113 4.14 9.77 10.85
N ALA A 114 3.12 10.04 11.67
CA ALA A 114 1.72 10.01 11.26
C ALA A 114 1.44 11.05 10.16
N PHE A 115 1.96 12.27 10.30
CA PHE A 115 1.84 13.29 9.26
C PHE A 115 2.47 12.86 7.93
N VAL A 116 3.67 12.27 7.96
CA VAL A 116 4.33 11.73 6.75
C VAL A 116 3.51 10.59 6.13
N ILE A 117 2.97 9.68 6.92
CA ILE A 117 2.15 8.56 6.44
C ILE A 117 0.88 9.07 5.77
N ILE A 118 0.16 9.97 6.43
CA ILE A 118 -1.09 10.55 5.94
C ILE A 118 -0.83 11.33 4.65
N THR A 119 0.14 12.24 4.65
CA THR A 119 0.45 13.06 3.47
C THR A 119 0.90 12.20 2.28
N ALA A 120 1.79 11.23 2.48
CA ALA A 120 2.24 10.34 1.41
C ALA A 120 1.08 9.50 0.83
N THR A 121 0.19 8.99 1.68
CA THR A 121 -0.98 8.21 1.25
C THR A 121 -1.95 9.08 0.46
N CYS A 122 -2.27 10.28 0.97
CA CYS A 122 -3.13 11.24 0.27
C CYS A 122 -2.55 11.67 -1.09
N THR A 123 -1.24 11.97 -1.14
CA THR A 123 -0.57 12.38 -2.38
C THR A 123 -0.54 11.24 -3.39
N GLN A 124 -0.24 10.02 -2.96
CA GLN A 124 -0.25 8.86 -3.85
C GLN A 124 -1.66 8.61 -4.40
N TRP A 125 -2.67 8.60 -3.53
CA TRP A 125 -4.06 8.42 -3.92
C TRP A 125 -4.48 9.48 -4.93
N PHE A 126 -4.21 10.75 -4.64
CA PHE A 126 -4.55 11.86 -5.53
C PHE A 126 -3.86 11.75 -6.89
N ALA A 127 -2.57 11.37 -6.92
CA ALA A 127 -1.83 11.21 -8.17
C ALA A 127 -2.36 10.06 -9.05
N VAL A 128 -2.72 8.93 -8.44
CA VAL A 128 -3.31 7.79 -9.16
C VAL A 128 -4.73 8.10 -9.62
N THR A 129 -5.55 8.70 -8.76
CA THR A 129 -6.93 9.08 -9.10
C THR A 129 -6.99 10.15 -10.18
N SER A 130 -6.15 11.19 -10.09
CA SER A 130 -6.08 12.24 -11.12
C SER A 130 -5.65 11.68 -12.46
N SER A 131 -4.68 10.77 -12.47
CA SER A 131 -4.22 10.16 -13.72
C SER A 131 -5.24 9.20 -14.29
N TYR A 132 -5.89 8.36 -13.48
CA TYR A 132 -7.00 7.53 -13.92
C TYR A 132 -8.13 8.37 -14.54
N TYR A 133 -8.54 9.45 -13.87
CA TYR A 133 -9.59 10.34 -14.34
C TYR A 133 -9.23 11.00 -15.69
N PHE A 134 -7.95 11.37 -15.88
CA PHE A 134 -7.49 11.95 -17.14
C PHE A 134 -7.44 10.95 -18.30
N PHE A 135 -6.94 9.73 -18.05
CA PHE A 135 -6.66 8.75 -19.11
C PHE A 135 -7.82 7.78 -19.40
N THR A 136 -8.83 7.69 -18.54
CA THR A 136 -9.95 6.77 -18.78
C THR A 136 -10.90 7.30 -19.85
N ALA A 137 -11.36 6.40 -20.72
CA ALA A 137 -12.27 6.74 -21.82
C ALA A 137 -13.65 7.25 -21.35
N THR A 138 -14.02 6.94 -20.11
CA THR A 138 -15.28 7.35 -19.48
C THR A 138 -15.31 8.85 -19.18
N TYR A 139 -14.24 9.38 -18.57
CA TYR A 139 -14.17 10.76 -18.10
C TYR A 139 -13.43 11.69 -19.07
N SER A 140 -12.67 11.16 -20.02
CA SER A 140 -12.05 11.95 -21.08
C SER A 140 -13.06 12.72 -21.94
N LYS A 141 -14.32 12.27 -21.98
CA LYS A 141 -15.42 12.91 -22.74
C LYS A 141 -16.17 13.99 -21.96
N THR A 142 -16.32 13.84 -20.64
CA THR A 142 -17.02 14.81 -19.78
C THR A 142 -16.10 15.90 -19.25
N GLY A 143 -14.78 15.71 -19.37
CA GLY A 143 -13.77 16.66 -18.90
C GLY A 143 -13.67 16.68 -17.37
N TRP A 144 -13.00 17.72 -16.86
CA TRP A 144 -12.65 17.84 -15.43
C TRP A 144 -13.74 18.51 -14.57
N GLY A 145 -14.91 18.83 -15.13
CA GLY A 145 -15.99 19.49 -14.39
C GLY A 145 -16.50 18.67 -13.21
N ASP A 146 -16.61 17.34 -13.37
CA ASP A 146 -17.09 16.42 -12.32
C ASP A 146 -15.99 15.93 -11.39
N PHE A 147 -14.73 16.29 -11.65
CA PHE A 147 -13.59 15.80 -10.87
C PHE A 147 -13.65 16.16 -9.38
N PRO A 148 -14.06 17.39 -8.98
CA PRO A 148 -14.22 17.72 -7.55
C PRO A 148 -15.25 16.83 -6.86
N ALA A 149 -16.37 16.52 -7.52
CA ALA A 149 -17.40 15.63 -6.98
C ALA A 149 -16.90 14.18 -6.87
N TYR A 150 -16.13 13.73 -7.87
CA TYR A 150 -15.47 12.43 -7.84
C TYR A 150 -14.50 12.31 -6.65
N ILE A 151 -13.63 13.31 -6.45
CA ILE A 151 -12.69 13.32 -5.32
C ILE A 151 -13.44 13.33 -3.99
N ALA A 152 -14.45 14.19 -3.83
CA ALA A 152 -15.21 14.30 -2.60
C ALA A 152 -15.86 12.97 -2.20
N LYS A 153 -16.35 12.21 -3.20
CA LYS A 153 -16.92 10.88 -2.98
C LYS A 153 -15.88 9.83 -2.61
N TRP A 154 -14.83 9.70 -3.42
CA TRP A 154 -13.92 8.55 -3.32
C TRP A 154 -12.79 8.74 -2.31
N SER A 155 -12.32 9.96 -2.06
CA SER A 155 -11.24 10.21 -1.08
C SER A 155 -11.63 9.79 0.33
N ILE A 156 -12.88 10.03 0.72
CA ILE A 156 -13.42 9.70 2.06
C ILE A 156 -13.54 8.18 2.25
N ILE A 157 -13.68 7.43 1.15
CA ILE A 157 -13.80 5.97 1.20
C ILE A 157 -12.40 5.33 1.13
N GLU A 158 -11.59 5.70 0.15
CA GLU A 158 -10.38 4.97 -0.18
C GLU A 158 -9.19 5.35 0.72
N ILE A 159 -9.00 6.63 1.07
CA ILE A 159 -7.86 7.05 1.90
C ILE A 159 -7.92 6.39 3.30
N PRO A 160 -9.06 6.42 4.03
CA PRO A 160 -9.14 5.79 5.34
C PRO A 160 -8.89 4.29 5.30
N THR A 161 -9.27 3.60 4.23
CA THR A 161 -9.04 2.14 4.13
C THR A 161 -7.55 1.77 4.16
N ALA A 162 -6.71 2.54 3.48
CA ALA A 162 -5.26 2.38 3.57
C ALA A 162 -4.72 2.76 4.96
N LEU A 163 -5.26 3.81 5.57
CA LEU A 163 -4.84 4.28 6.89
C LEU A 163 -5.25 3.34 8.03
N TYR A 164 -6.36 2.61 7.92
CA TYR A 164 -6.77 1.62 8.92
C TYR A 164 -5.74 0.51 9.09
N TRP A 165 -5.17 0.02 7.99
CA TRP A 165 -4.06 -0.92 8.07
C TRP A 165 -2.83 -0.32 8.72
N MET A 166 -2.52 0.95 8.44
CA MET A 166 -1.40 1.63 9.10
C MET A 166 -1.59 1.71 10.61
N VAL A 167 -2.82 1.95 11.09
CA VAL A 167 -3.13 1.89 12.53
C VAL A 167 -2.86 0.49 13.08
N ALA A 168 -3.35 -0.57 12.43
CA ALA A 168 -3.10 -1.94 12.85
C ALA A 168 -1.60 -2.29 12.88
N VAL A 169 -0.84 -1.87 11.86
CA VAL A 169 0.62 -2.03 11.79
C VAL A 169 1.29 -1.29 12.94
N ILE A 170 0.95 -0.01 13.19
CA ILE A 170 1.53 0.77 14.29
C ILE A 170 1.26 0.09 15.65
N ILE A 171 0.05 -0.42 15.87
CA ILE A 171 -0.32 -1.16 17.09
C ILE A 171 0.56 -2.39 17.23
N VAL A 172 0.67 -3.22 16.20
CA VAL A 172 1.47 -4.46 16.22
C VAL A 172 2.94 -4.14 16.48
N PHE A 173 3.51 -3.17 15.79
CA PHE A 173 4.92 -2.77 15.94
C PHE A 173 5.20 -2.10 17.29
N THR A 174 4.18 -1.53 17.94
CA THR A 174 4.28 -0.96 19.29
C THR A 174 4.15 -2.02 20.38
N LEU A 175 3.19 -2.94 20.25
CA LEU A 175 2.85 -3.91 21.30
C LEU A 175 3.71 -5.18 21.24
N ALA A 176 4.03 -5.70 20.05
CA ALA A 176 4.76 -6.96 19.95
C ALA A 176 6.12 -6.95 20.70
N PRO A 177 6.95 -5.90 20.60
CA PRO A 177 8.18 -5.82 21.39
C PRO A 177 7.96 -5.59 22.89
N ARG A 178 6.80 -5.05 23.30
CA ARG A 178 6.44 -4.85 24.72
C ARG A 178 5.99 -6.16 25.37
N ILE A 179 5.27 -6.99 24.63
CA ILE A 179 4.80 -8.31 25.07
C ILE A 179 5.93 -9.31 25.04
N ASN A 180 6.77 -9.28 24.00
CA ASN A 180 7.93 -10.13 23.87
C ASN A 180 9.20 -9.28 23.59
N PRO A 181 10.00 -8.95 24.62
CA PRO A 181 11.20 -8.15 24.48
C PRO A 181 12.25 -8.73 23.52
N ALA A 182 12.19 -10.04 23.21
CA ALA A 182 13.05 -10.67 22.22
C ALA A 182 12.73 -10.22 20.77
N LEU A 183 11.54 -9.65 20.54
CA LEU A 183 11.10 -9.12 19.24
C LEU A 183 11.54 -7.67 18.99
N LYS A 184 12.59 -7.16 19.63
CA LYS A 184 13.12 -5.81 19.34
C LYS A 184 13.50 -5.70 17.86
N LEU A 185 12.63 -5.04 17.09
CA LEU A 185 12.78 -4.85 15.65
C LEU A 185 13.92 -3.87 15.39
N GLN A 186 15.10 -4.40 15.05
CA GLN A 186 16.23 -3.61 14.59
C GLN A 186 16.11 -3.35 13.09
N LYS A 187 16.48 -2.14 12.65
CA LYS A 187 16.62 -1.82 11.22
C LYS A 187 17.57 -2.83 10.56
N SER A 188 17.20 -3.37 9.40
CA SER A 188 18.19 -4.07 8.59
C SER A 188 19.20 -3.02 8.14
N ALA A 189 20.46 -3.21 8.57
CA ALA A 189 21.59 -2.60 7.87
C ALA A 189 21.62 -3.06 6.42
#